data_AF-A0A645EVD6-F1
#
_entry.id   AF-A0A645EVD6-F1
#
_cell.length_a   1.000
_cell.length_b   1.000
_cell.length_c   1.000
_cell.angle_alpha   90.00
_cell.angle_beta   90.00
_cell.angle_gamma   90.00
#
_symmetry.space_group_name_H-M   'P 1'
#
loop_
_entity.id
_entity.type
_entity.pdbx_description
1 polymer ?
#
loop_
_entity_poly.entity_id
_entity_poly.type
_entity_poly.pdbx_seq_one_letter_code
_entity_poly.pdbx_strand_id
1 'polypeptide(L)'
;MIEHNLRLVAHIIKKYYTSYKDQEDLISIGTIGLIKAIDTYDPENGTKFATYAGKCLQNEILMYFRSQKRLSAETSINDAIEFDKDGNPLTYLDIMYVEDDYAELVDMKTKVDQVKKIIVTDLDEREKNIIIMRYGLSGCRPVTQREAAEKLHISRSYVSRIEKAALEKIRRKIKS
;
A
#
# COMPACT_ATOMS: atom_id res chain seq x y z
N MET A 1 26.08 13.21 -36.22
CA MET A 1 24.69 13.46 -35.75
C MET A 1 24.60 13.60 -34.23
N ILE A 2 25.20 12.70 -33.43
CA ILE A 2 25.08 12.71 -31.96
C ILE A 2 25.71 13.97 -31.31
N GLU A 3 26.88 14.42 -31.73
CA GLU A 3 27.53 15.62 -31.14
C GLU A 3 26.77 16.94 -31.40
N HIS A 4 26.13 17.05 -32.57
CA HIS A 4 25.36 18.25 -32.93
C HIS A 4 24.06 18.34 -32.11
N ASN A 5 23.49 17.17 -31.82
CA ASN A 5 22.30 16.96 -31.01
C ASN A 5 22.54 17.34 -29.54
N LEU A 6 23.70 16.97 -28.97
CA LEU A 6 24.06 17.32 -27.58
C LEU A 6 24.36 18.81 -27.38
N ARG A 7 24.92 19.49 -28.40
CA ARG A 7 25.15 20.95 -28.32
C ARG A 7 23.84 21.75 -28.23
N LEU A 8 22.81 21.31 -28.95
CA LEU A 8 21.47 21.91 -28.87
C LEU A 8 20.85 21.70 -27.47
N VAL A 9 20.94 20.48 -26.94
CA VAL A 9 20.48 20.13 -25.59
C VAL A 9 21.15 21.02 -24.55
N ALA A 10 22.49 21.09 -24.56
CA ALA A 10 23.26 21.92 -23.63
C ALA A 10 22.93 23.42 -23.74
N HIS A 11 22.74 23.93 -24.97
CA HIS A 11 22.38 25.34 -25.19
C HIS A 11 21.00 25.69 -24.60
N ILE A 12 20.01 24.80 -24.75
CA ILE A 12 18.66 25.02 -24.23
C ILE A 12 18.65 24.89 -22.69
N ILE A 13 19.37 23.91 -22.14
CA ILE A 13 19.47 23.70 -20.69
C ILE A 13 20.12 24.88 -19.98
N LYS A 14 21.10 25.55 -20.60
CA LYS A 14 21.75 26.74 -20.03
C LYS A 14 20.77 27.87 -19.65
N LYS A 15 19.57 27.90 -20.24
CA LYS A 15 18.51 28.86 -19.90
C LYS A 15 17.86 28.59 -18.53
N TYR A 16 17.97 27.36 -18.03
CA TYR A 16 17.46 26.91 -16.75
C TYR A 16 18.66 26.90 -15.77
N TYR A 17 18.91 28.03 -15.10
CA TYR A 17 19.98 28.13 -14.10
C TYR A 17 19.71 27.15 -12.95
N THR A 18 20.55 26.12 -12.79
CA THR A 18 20.36 25.04 -11.81
C THR A 18 21.72 24.49 -11.34
N SER A 19 21.78 23.83 -10.16
CA SER A 19 23.02 23.29 -9.57
C SER A 19 23.71 22.30 -10.52
N TYR A 20 25.02 22.08 -10.34
CA TYR A 20 25.80 21.18 -11.20
C TYR A 20 25.22 19.76 -11.28
N LYS A 21 24.72 19.24 -10.14
CA LYS A 21 24.05 17.94 -10.09
C LYS A 21 22.77 17.91 -10.95
N ASP A 22 22.00 18.99 -10.92
CA ASP A 22 20.77 19.10 -11.70
C ASP A 22 21.05 19.29 -13.19
N GLN A 23 22.24 19.77 -13.57
CA GLN A 23 22.62 19.92 -14.98
C GLN A 23 22.77 18.56 -15.67
N GLU A 24 23.36 17.56 -15.02
CA GLU A 24 23.51 16.21 -15.60
C GLU A 24 22.16 15.53 -15.81
N ASP A 25 21.25 15.67 -14.85
CA ASP A 25 19.88 15.16 -14.95
C ASP A 25 19.12 15.88 -16.08
N LEU A 26 19.21 17.20 -16.14
CA LEU A 26 18.60 18.00 -17.21
C LEU A 26 19.15 17.64 -18.59
N ILE A 27 20.44 17.32 -18.71
CA ILE A 27 21.05 16.85 -19.97
C ILE A 27 20.44 15.53 -20.40
N SER A 28 20.27 14.60 -19.46
CA SER A 28 19.65 13.29 -19.72
C SER A 28 18.19 13.44 -20.15
N ILE A 29 17.41 14.27 -19.45
CA ILE A 29 16.01 14.56 -19.76
C ILE A 29 15.87 15.30 -21.09
N GLY A 30 16.72 16.28 -21.34
CA GLY A 30 16.76 17.00 -22.61
C GLY A 30 17.08 16.07 -23.77
N THR A 31 17.98 15.10 -23.56
CA THR A 31 18.31 14.07 -24.56
C THR A 31 17.11 13.19 -24.87
N ILE A 32 16.30 12.80 -23.88
CA ILE A 32 15.03 12.08 -24.09
C ILE A 32 14.07 12.93 -24.94
N GLY A 33 13.94 14.22 -24.63
CA GLY A 33 13.11 15.14 -25.42
C GLY A 33 13.57 15.31 -26.86
N LEU A 34 14.88 15.24 -27.10
CA LEU A 34 15.45 15.26 -28.44
C LEU A 34 15.18 13.96 -29.20
N ILE A 35 15.31 12.80 -28.55
CA ILE A 35 15.00 11.49 -29.16
C ILE A 35 13.53 11.47 -29.59
N LYS A 36 12.62 11.86 -28.70
CA LYS A 36 11.19 12.00 -29.02
C LYS A 36 10.98 12.93 -30.23
N ALA A 37 11.68 14.06 -30.27
CA ALA A 37 11.58 14.99 -31.37
C ALA A 37 12.08 14.40 -32.70
N ILE A 38 13.12 13.57 -32.68
CA ILE A 38 13.61 12.86 -33.88
C ILE A 38 12.56 11.87 -34.37
N ASP A 39 11.95 11.12 -33.45
CA ASP A 39 10.97 10.08 -33.79
C ASP A 39 9.65 10.64 -34.32
N THR A 40 9.23 11.83 -33.85
CA THR A 40 7.93 12.42 -34.19
C THR A 40 8.00 13.60 -35.16
N TYR A 41 9.19 13.98 -35.63
CA TYR A 41 9.34 15.09 -36.56
C TYR A 41 8.90 14.70 -37.97
N ASP A 42 8.04 15.53 -38.54
CA ASP A 42 7.59 15.40 -39.92
C ASP A 42 8.01 16.66 -40.73
N PRO A 43 8.92 16.50 -41.71
CA PRO A 43 9.41 17.59 -42.56
C PRO A 43 8.32 18.30 -43.39
N GLU A 44 7.22 17.62 -43.71
CA GLU A 44 6.15 18.17 -44.56
C GLU A 44 5.38 19.31 -43.88
N ASN A 45 5.50 19.43 -42.55
CA ASN A 45 4.88 20.51 -41.77
C ASN A 45 5.60 21.87 -41.90
N GLY A 46 6.67 21.97 -42.68
CA GLY A 46 7.34 23.25 -43.02
C GLY A 46 8.10 23.93 -41.87
N THR A 47 8.17 23.32 -40.69
CA THR A 47 8.93 23.84 -39.55
C THR A 47 10.33 23.26 -39.52
N LYS A 48 11.34 24.08 -39.22
CA LYS A 48 12.72 23.59 -39.07
C LYS A 48 12.81 22.64 -37.87
N PHE A 49 13.50 21.51 -38.05
CA PHE A 49 13.72 20.52 -37.00
C PHE A 49 14.21 21.13 -35.67
N ALA A 50 15.19 22.03 -35.71
CA ALA A 50 15.71 22.68 -34.50
C ALA A 50 14.64 23.44 -33.70
N THR A 51 13.66 24.05 -34.38
CA THR A 51 12.54 24.75 -33.74
C THR A 51 11.58 23.77 -33.08
N TYR A 52 11.28 22.65 -33.76
CA TYR A 52 10.44 21.58 -33.22
C TYR A 52 11.10 20.88 -32.04
N ALA A 53 12.34 20.42 -32.23
CA ALA A 53 13.16 19.79 -31.20
C ALA A 53 13.32 20.67 -29.97
N GLY A 54 13.51 21.99 -30.16
CA GLY A 54 13.58 22.93 -29.05
C GLY A 54 12.31 22.95 -28.18
N LYS A 55 11.12 22.86 -28.79
CA LYS A 55 9.84 22.78 -28.05
C LYS A 55 9.71 21.46 -27.29
N CYS A 56 10.06 20.33 -27.92
CA CYS A 56 10.02 19.01 -27.28
C CYS A 56 10.97 18.95 -26.08
N LEU A 57 12.20 19.45 -26.24
CA LEU A 57 13.21 19.51 -25.19
C LEU A 57 12.73 20.32 -23.98
N GLN A 58 12.21 21.52 -24.26
CA GLN A 58 11.65 22.40 -23.24
C GLN A 58 10.46 21.76 -22.52
N ASN A 59 9.60 21.04 -23.24
CA ASN A 59 8.46 20.36 -22.64
C ASN A 59 8.90 19.26 -21.66
N GLU A 60 9.86 18.42 -22.02
CA GLU A 60 10.37 17.37 -21.13
C GLU A 60 11.05 17.95 -19.88
N ILE A 61 11.83 19.02 -20.03
CA ILE A 61 12.44 19.73 -18.89
C ILE A 61 11.35 20.31 -17.97
N LEU A 62 10.30 20.91 -18.53
CA LEU A 62 9.17 21.43 -17.74
C LEU A 62 8.36 20.31 -17.07
N MET A 63 8.18 19.16 -17.73
CA MET A 63 7.56 17.97 -17.14
C MET A 63 8.35 17.47 -15.93
N TYR A 64 9.68 17.42 -16.04
CA TYR A 64 10.56 17.06 -14.94
C TYR A 64 10.43 18.00 -13.74
N PHE A 65 10.43 19.32 -13.97
CA PHE A 65 10.22 20.28 -12.88
C PHE A 65 8.83 20.15 -12.24
N ARG A 66 7.79 19.81 -13.03
CA ARG A 66 6.43 19.56 -12.48
C ARG A 66 6.38 18.28 -11.64
N SER A 67 7.08 17.21 -12.02
CA SER A 67 7.15 16.00 -11.20
C SER A 67 7.93 16.22 -9.91
N GLN A 68 9.02 17.00 -9.96
CA GLN A 68 9.78 17.39 -8.77
C GLN A 68 8.95 18.19 -7.76
N LYS A 69 8.07 19.10 -8.22
CA LYS A 69 7.15 19.82 -7.33
C LYS A 69 6.15 18.93 -6.58
N ARG A 70 5.88 17.70 -7.06
CA ARG A 70 5.05 16.74 -6.29
C ARG A 70 5.83 16.17 -5.11
N LEU A 71 7.14 15.95 -5.25
CA LEU A 71 8.01 15.51 -4.16
C LEU A 71 8.42 16.66 -3.23
N SER A 72 8.38 17.92 -3.65
CA SER A 72 8.76 19.05 -2.78
C SER A 72 7.79 19.31 -1.61
N ALA A 73 6.66 18.59 -1.56
CA ALA A 73 5.74 18.59 -0.43
C ALA A 73 5.96 17.40 0.52
N GLU A 74 6.88 16.49 0.19
CA GLU A 74 7.26 15.35 1.03
C GLU A 74 8.41 15.78 1.95
N THR A 75 8.13 15.84 3.24
CA THR A 75 9.16 15.97 4.28
C THR A 75 9.51 14.57 4.79
N SER A 76 10.76 14.35 5.16
CA SER A 76 11.17 13.11 5.79
C SER A 76 10.59 13.04 7.20
N ILE A 77 10.12 11.86 7.59
CA ILE A 77 9.63 11.58 8.94
C ILE A 77 10.73 11.83 10.01
N ASN A 78 12.00 11.73 9.60
CA ASN A 78 13.15 11.99 10.47
C ASN A 78 13.59 13.46 10.48
N ASP A 79 12.89 14.36 9.78
CA ASP A 79 13.20 15.78 9.81
C ASP A 79 12.87 16.38 11.17
N ALA A 80 13.80 17.19 11.70
CA ALA A 80 13.63 17.90 12.96
C ALA A 80 12.62 19.05 12.78
N ILE A 81 11.58 19.04 13.60
CA ILE A 81 10.58 20.12 13.70
C ILE A 81 11.08 21.19 14.67
N GLU A 82 11.60 20.76 15.82
CA GLU A 82 12.04 21.62 16.90
C GLU A 82 13.28 21.03 17.57
N PHE A 83 14.04 21.84 18.32
CA PHE A 83 15.13 21.36 19.16
C PHE A 83 14.77 21.63 20.62
N ASP A 84 15.02 20.66 21.51
CA ASP A 84 14.88 20.89 22.93
C ASP A 84 15.98 21.83 23.47
N LYS A 85 15.94 22.13 24.77
CA LYS A 85 16.92 23.01 25.43
C LYS A 85 18.34 22.43 25.45
N ASP A 86 18.47 21.13 25.24
CA ASP A 86 19.72 20.37 25.23
C ASP A 86 20.23 20.13 23.78
N GLY A 87 19.48 20.61 22.77
CA GLY A 87 19.82 20.52 21.35
C GLY A 87 19.39 19.21 20.67
N ASN A 88 18.58 18.37 21.32
CA ASN A 88 18.06 17.16 20.69
C ASN A 88 16.89 17.53 19.73
N PRO A 89 16.90 17.00 18.49
CA PRO A 89 15.82 17.27 17.55
C PRO A 89 14.55 16.48 17.92
N LEU A 90 13.44 17.18 18.04
CA LEU A 90 12.09 16.61 18.00
C LEU A 90 11.70 16.41 16.54
N THR A 91 11.46 15.17 16.13
CA THR A 91 11.15 14.83 14.73
C THR A 91 9.66 14.56 14.51
N TYR A 92 9.22 14.47 13.26
CA TYR A 92 7.86 14.03 12.93
C TYR A 92 7.55 12.64 13.48
N LEU A 93 8.54 11.74 13.54
CA LEU A 93 8.38 10.40 14.12
C LEU A 93 7.94 10.44 15.58
N ASP A 94 8.46 11.39 16.36
CA ASP A 94 8.23 11.49 17.80
C ASP A 94 6.81 11.98 18.14
N ILE A 95 6.15 12.67 17.21
CA ILE A 95 4.80 13.22 17.38
C ILE A 95 3.71 12.39 16.70
N MET A 96 4.08 11.49 15.79
CA MET A 96 3.11 10.64 15.09
C MET A 96 2.59 9.56 16.03
N TYR A 97 1.38 9.78 16.53
CA TYR A 97 0.63 8.79 17.30
C TYR A 97 -0.20 7.92 16.34
N VAL A 98 -0.02 6.60 16.44
CA VAL A 98 -1.01 5.62 15.96
C VAL A 98 -1.88 5.31 17.18
N GLU A 99 -3.21 5.24 17.01
CA GLU A 99 -4.05 4.69 18.08
C GLU A 99 -3.50 3.30 18.44
N ASP A 100 -2.89 3.19 19.61
CA ASP A 100 -2.30 1.94 20.10
C ASP A 100 -3.44 0.97 20.44
N ASP A 101 -3.95 0.29 19.43
CA ASP A 101 -4.93 -0.80 19.54
C ASP A 101 -4.30 -2.09 20.09
N TYR A 102 -3.03 -2.03 20.53
CA TYR A 102 -2.33 -3.17 21.11
C TYR A 102 -3.10 -3.80 22.26
N ALA A 103 -3.78 -2.97 23.07
CA ALA A 103 -4.62 -3.45 24.17
C ALA A 103 -5.80 -4.30 23.64
N GLU A 104 -6.52 -3.84 22.61
CA GLU A 104 -7.63 -4.62 22.05
C GLU A 104 -7.12 -5.83 21.25
N LEU A 105 -5.98 -5.73 20.57
CA LEU A 105 -5.37 -6.84 19.85
C LEU A 105 -4.98 -7.98 20.82
N VAL A 106 -4.38 -7.64 21.96
CA VAL A 106 -4.03 -8.60 23.02
C VAL A 106 -5.30 -9.19 23.65
N ASP A 107 -6.31 -8.37 23.92
CA ASP A 107 -7.60 -8.84 24.45
C ASP A 107 -8.33 -9.77 23.46
N MET A 108 -8.36 -9.41 22.18
CA MET A 108 -8.93 -10.25 21.11
C MET A 108 -8.19 -11.58 21.01
N LYS A 109 -6.86 -11.57 21.04
CA LYS A 109 -6.04 -12.79 21.01
C LYS A 109 -6.34 -13.69 22.21
N THR A 110 -6.45 -13.10 23.40
CA THR A 110 -6.79 -13.81 24.64
C THR A 110 -8.18 -14.44 24.57
N LYS A 111 -9.18 -13.69 24.08
CA LYS A 111 -10.55 -14.19 23.85
C LYS A 111 -10.58 -15.36 22.86
N VAL A 112 -9.83 -15.28 21.76
CA VAL A 112 -9.73 -16.35 20.76
C VAL A 112 -9.14 -17.62 21.39
N ASP A 113 -8.07 -17.50 22.18
CA ASP A 113 -7.43 -18.66 22.80
C ASP A 113 -8.32 -19.29 23.89
N GLN A 114 -9.09 -18.48 24.63
CA GLN A 114 -10.11 -18.97 25.56
C GLN A 114 -11.21 -19.76 24.85
N VAL A 115 -11.75 -19.24 23.74
CA VAL A 115 -12.76 -19.94 22.93
C VAL A 115 -12.22 -21.27 22.42
N LYS A 116 -11.00 -21.29 21.88
CA LYS A 116 -10.35 -22.51 21.40
C LYS A 116 -10.22 -23.56 22.49
N LYS A 117 -9.85 -23.16 23.70
CA LYS A 117 -9.75 -24.06 24.85
C LYS A 117 -11.10 -24.69 25.17
N ILE A 118 -12.16 -23.88 25.29
CA ILE A 118 -13.52 -24.36 25.58
C ILE A 118 -14.02 -25.34 24.51
N ILE A 119 -13.76 -25.06 23.23
CA ILE A 119 -14.14 -25.96 22.12
C ILE A 119 -13.46 -27.32 22.25
N VAL A 120 -12.25 -27.39 22.81
CA VAL A 120 -11.51 -28.66 22.99
C VAL A 120 -11.92 -29.38 24.27
N THR A 121 -12.24 -28.67 25.35
CA THR A 121 -12.48 -29.27 26.67
C THR A 121 -13.94 -29.57 26.99
N ASP A 122 -14.88 -28.75 26.51
CA ASP A 122 -16.28 -28.74 27.00
C ASP A 122 -17.31 -29.13 25.92
N LEU A 123 -16.91 -29.15 24.65
CA LEU A 123 -17.77 -29.60 23.56
C LEU A 123 -17.52 -31.07 23.26
N ASP A 124 -18.59 -31.82 23.03
CA ASP A 124 -18.45 -33.17 22.53
C ASP A 124 -17.98 -33.18 21.07
N GLU A 125 -17.51 -34.32 20.56
CA GLU A 125 -16.96 -34.42 19.20
C GLU A 125 -17.98 -34.02 18.11
N ARG A 126 -19.27 -34.18 18.36
CA ARG A 126 -20.31 -33.83 17.38
C ARG A 126 -20.57 -32.32 17.37
N GLU A 127 -20.65 -31.70 18.54
CA GLU A 127 -20.71 -30.25 18.74
C GLU A 127 -19.50 -29.57 18.13
N LYS A 128 -18.30 -30.06 18.47
CA LYS A 128 -17.02 -29.56 17.96
C LYS A 128 -16.95 -29.61 16.44
N ASN A 129 -17.29 -30.74 15.83
CA ASN A 129 -17.31 -30.87 14.37
C ASN A 129 -18.29 -29.89 13.71
N ILE A 130 -19.49 -29.72 14.27
CA ILE A 130 -20.47 -28.76 13.75
C ILE A 130 -19.93 -27.33 13.87
N ILE A 131 -19.38 -26.93 15.02
CA ILE A 131 -18.83 -25.58 15.22
C ILE A 131 -17.62 -25.33 14.30
N ILE A 132 -16.70 -26.28 14.16
CA ILE A 132 -15.55 -26.16 13.26
C ILE A 132 -16.01 -25.93 11.81
N MET A 133 -16.96 -26.73 11.32
CA MET A 133 -17.47 -26.60 9.96
C MET A 133 -18.26 -25.30 9.75
N ARG A 134 -19.11 -24.91 10.71
CA ARG A 134 -20.00 -23.74 10.58
C ARG A 134 -19.23 -22.42 10.57
N TYR A 135 -18.17 -22.35 11.37
CA TYR A 135 -17.37 -21.12 11.55
C TYR A 135 -16.01 -21.17 10.86
N GLY A 136 -15.68 -22.26 10.16
CA GLY A 136 -14.43 -22.40 9.41
C GLY A 136 -13.18 -22.43 10.30
N LEU A 137 -13.31 -23.01 11.49
CA LEU A 137 -12.16 -23.16 12.39
C LEU A 137 -11.19 -24.20 11.81
N SER A 138 -9.92 -24.13 12.23
CA SER A 138 -8.87 -25.08 11.81
C SER A 138 -8.57 -25.09 10.29
N GLY A 139 -8.80 -23.96 9.59
CA GLY A 139 -8.50 -23.82 8.17
C GLY A 139 -9.56 -24.38 7.22
N CYS A 140 -10.70 -24.82 7.75
CA CYS A 140 -11.84 -25.26 6.96
C CYS A 140 -12.62 -24.06 6.39
N ARG A 141 -13.22 -24.20 5.20
CA ARG A 141 -14.19 -23.21 4.69
C ARG A 141 -15.48 -23.28 5.54
N PRO A 142 -16.03 -22.13 5.99
CA PRO A 142 -17.31 -22.11 6.70
C PRO A 142 -18.44 -22.59 5.79
N VAL A 143 -19.29 -23.48 6.31
CA VAL A 143 -20.44 -24.04 5.59
C VAL A 143 -21.76 -23.66 6.25
N THR A 144 -22.85 -23.67 5.47
CA THR A 144 -24.21 -23.44 5.95
C THR A 144 -24.73 -24.60 6.81
N GLN A 145 -25.79 -24.38 7.61
CA GLN A 145 -26.44 -25.46 8.38
C GLN A 145 -26.94 -26.59 7.47
N ARG A 146 -27.38 -26.24 6.26
CA ARG A 146 -27.89 -27.20 5.28
C ARG A 146 -26.75 -28.07 4.75
N GLU A 147 -25.63 -27.47 4.37
CA GLU A 147 -24.44 -28.20 3.92
C GLU A 147 -23.83 -29.06 5.04
N ALA A 148 -23.80 -28.56 6.29
CA ALA A 148 -23.38 -29.35 7.44
C ALA A 148 -24.32 -30.55 7.69
N ALA A 149 -25.63 -30.35 7.53
CA ALA A 149 -26.64 -31.40 7.65
C ALA A 149 -26.48 -32.48 6.58
N GLU A 150 -26.25 -32.06 5.33
CA GLU A 150 -25.95 -32.96 4.21
C GLU A 150 -24.68 -33.79 4.47
N LYS A 151 -23.58 -33.14 4.90
CA LYS A 151 -22.32 -33.83 5.22
C LYS A 151 -22.43 -34.81 6.39
N LEU A 152 -23.25 -34.49 7.39
CA LEU A 152 -23.42 -35.30 8.60
C LEU A 152 -24.59 -36.28 8.51
N HIS A 153 -25.27 -36.35 7.36
CA HIS A 153 -26.46 -37.18 7.14
C HIS A 153 -27.52 -37.04 8.25
N ILE A 154 -27.81 -35.81 8.66
CA ILE A 154 -28.81 -35.47 9.68
C ILE A 154 -29.69 -34.31 9.21
N SER A 155 -30.81 -34.07 9.89
CA SER A 155 -31.68 -32.95 9.52
C SER A 155 -31.03 -31.59 9.84
N ARG A 156 -31.30 -30.59 9.01
CA ARG A 156 -30.90 -29.19 9.25
C ARG A 156 -31.38 -28.67 10.61
N SER A 157 -32.59 -29.05 11.02
CA SER A 157 -33.14 -28.69 12.34
C SER A 157 -32.32 -29.29 13.49
N TYR A 158 -31.85 -30.53 13.33
CA TYR A 158 -31.00 -31.18 14.32
C TYR A 158 -29.62 -30.51 14.42
N VAL A 159 -29.00 -30.15 13.29
CA VAL A 159 -27.76 -29.34 13.27
C VAL A 159 -27.97 -28.01 14.00
N SER A 160 -29.07 -27.31 13.72
CA SER A 160 -29.41 -26.03 14.35
C SER A 160 -29.53 -26.16 15.88
N ARG A 161 -30.17 -27.24 16.37
CA ARG A 161 -30.27 -27.53 17.80
C ARG A 161 -28.91 -27.77 18.44
N ILE A 162 -28.04 -28.56 17.81
CA ILE A 162 -26.70 -28.84 18.34
C ILE A 162 -25.83 -27.58 18.33
N GLU A 163 -25.84 -26.81 17.22
CA GLU A 163 -25.12 -25.53 17.12
C GLU A 163 -25.56 -24.57 18.22
N LYS A 164 -26.87 -24.42 18.46
CA LYS A 164 -27.38 -23.56 19.53
C LYS A 164 -26.93 -24.03 20.92
N ALA A 165 -27.00 -25.33 21.20
CA ALA A 165 -26.55 -25.89 22.47
C ALA A 165 -25.05 -25.68 22.71
N ALA A 166 -24.23 -25.92 21.68
CA ALA A 166 -22.78 -25.70 21.73
C ALA A 166 -22.42 -24.23 21.95
N LEU A 167 -23.08 -23.30 21.24
CA LEU A 167 -22.87 -21.87 21.42
C LEU A 167 -23.29 -21.38 22.82
N GLU A 168 -24.36 -21.94 23.39
CA GLU A 168 -24.75 -21.65 24.77
C GLU A 168 -23.70 -22.13 25.78
N LYS A 169 -23.12 -23.32 25.59
CA LYS A 169 -22.02 -23.82 26.44
C LYS A 169 -20.82 -22.89 26.38
N ILE A 170 -20.40 -22.50 25.17
CA ILE A 170 -19.29 -21.56 24.95
C ILE A 170 -19.57 -20.22 25.64
N ARG A 171 -20.77 -19.66 25.44
CA ARG A 171 -21.16 -18.36 26.01
C ARG A 171 -21.18 -18.35 27.54
N ARG A 172 -21.63 -19.45 28.17
CA ARG A 172 -21.62 -19.56 29.65
C ARG A 172 -20.20 -19.58 30.19
N LYS A 173 -19.27 -20.23 29.49
CA LYS A 173 -17.86 -20.39 29.90
C LYS A 173 -17.00 -19.16 29.65
N ILE A 174 -17.35 -18.31 28.68
CA ILE A 174 -16.67 -17.02 28.45
C ILE A 174 -17.08 -15.98 29.49
N LYS A 175 -18.31 -16.06 30.01
CA LYS A 175 -18.83 -15.14 31.04
C LYS A 175 -18.47 -15.54 32.47
N SER A 176 -17.86 -16.71 32.66
CA SER A 176 -17.40 -17.22 33.96
C SER A 176 -15.91 -17.00 34.12
#